data_AF-A0A942V0J3-F1
#
_entry.id   AF-A0A942V0J3-F1
#
_cell.length_a   1.000
_cell.length_b   1.000
_cell.length_c   1.000
_cell.angle_alpha   90.00
_cell.angle_beta   90.00
_cell.angle_gamma   90.00
#
_symmetry.space_group_name_H-M   'P 1'
#
loop_
_entity.id
_entity.type
_entity.pdbx_description
1 polymer ?
#
loop_
_entity_poly.entity_id
_entity_poly.type
_entity_poly.pdbx_seq_one_letter_code
_entity_poly.pdbx_strand_id
1 'polypeptide(L)'
;MIRLDIDLSYLTKNFQIGTQRVNEYSTKSIDEIMEAEAAQGNTQAASFQEDVLNDPKELVKLFKLQSARNRYAILSNMNSQDLEYLVQFLEPGDLLMGLMFFTKEKILNLIYDLPKDKICSILFNAFSPEQFLKMIPEKEINKFFDSDKLDKNQILDYVKTLPEDKLNKMMQKYMYQETGKTQDDLHMSKEQVVKFMDQLEPEKFKTALKCFEREEKMGLILELTQKDPKLFTEFSKNALTMPLTQLDKGEIVKNMNKLEPEDLMKMVNELPDDILAVVVTQIDPMVFAELLSKNFQDILAEIGIGNI
;
A
#
# COMPACT_ATOMS: atom_id res chain seq x y z
N MET A 1 16.36 23.65 18.64
CA MET A 1 17.76 23.67 18.14
C MET A 1 18.21 22.27 17.74
N ILE A 2 18.30 22.07 16.44
CA ILE A 2 18.66 20.82 15.78
C ILE A 2 20.18 20.77 15.65
N ARG A 3 20.82 19.70 16.13
CA ARG A 3 22.29 19.58 16.10
C ARG A 3 22.72 18.68 14.94
N LEU A 4 23.37 19.27 13.94
CA LEU A 4 23.82 18.55 12.76
C LEU A 4 25.35 18.47 12.69
N ASP A 5 25.86 17.34 12.20
CA ASP A 5 27.25 17.30 11.75
C ASP A 5 27.36 18.15 10.48
N ILE A 6 27.83 19.39 10.62
CA ILE A 6 27.98 20.32 9.50
C ILE A 6 29.41 20.32 8.95
N ASP A 7 29.58 20.79 7.72
CA ASP A 7 30.92 20.97 7.17
C ASP A 7 31.56 22.26 7.71
N LEU A 8 32.34 22.16 8.80
CA LEU A 8 33.08 23.30 9.34
C LEU A 8 34.06 23.93 8.33
N SER A 9 34.55 23.13 7.38
CA SER A 9 35.41 23.63 6.31
C SER A 9 34.65 24.54 5.35
N TYR A 10 33.35 24.32 5.19
CA TYR A 10 32.46 25.17 4.42
C TYR A 10 32.37 26.57 5.04
N LEU A 11 32.13 26.65 6.35
CA LEU A 11 32.11 27.94 7.08
C LEU A 11 33.44 28.68 7.00
N THR A 12 34.55 27.94 7.12
CA THR A 12 35.90 28.53 7.06
C THR A 12 36.24 29.04 5.64
N LYS A 13 35.88 28.29 4.59
CA LYS A 13 36.24 28.64 3.20
C LYS A 13 35.34 29.73 2.62
N ASN A 14 34.04 29.66 2.87
CA ASN A 14 33.06 30.53 2.21
C ASN A 14 32.73 31.79 3.00
N PHE A 15 32.91 31.77 4.34
CA PHE A 15 32.59 32.89 5.22
C PHE A 15 33.78 33.38 6.05
N GLN A 16 34.96 32.77 5.89
CA GLN A 16 36.18 33.11 6.63
C GLN A 16 36.01 33.01 8.16
N ILE A 17 35.10 32.15 8.64
CA ILE A 17 34.88 31.92 10.08
C ILE A 17 35.81 30.80 10.53
N GLY A 18 36.90 31.17 11.22
CA GLY A 18 37.90 30.21 11.69
C GLY A 18 37.39 29.34 12.85
N THR A 19 37.98 28.15 13.01
CA THR A 19 37.55 27.13 13.99
C THR A 19 37.44 27.64 15.43
N GLN A 20 38.33 28.56 15.85
CA GLN A 20 38.26 29.15 17.19
C GLN A 20 36.98 29.98 17.39
N ARG A 21 36.57 30.77 16.38
CA ARG A 21 35.33 31.55 16.42
C ARG A 21 34.09 30.65 16.35
N VAL A 22 34.14 29.58 15.55
CA VAL A 22 33.07 28.58 15.51
C VAL A 22 32.81 27.97 16.91
N ASN A 23 33.87 27.70 17.68
CA ASN A 23 33.73 27.15 19.04
C ASN A 23 33.02 28.11 20.00
N GLU A 24 33.19 29.42 19.82
CA GLU A 24 32.52 30.45 20.61
C GLU A 24 31.00 30.48 20.34
N TYR A 25 30.58 29.98 19.18
CA TYR A 25 29.17 29.91 18.78
C TYR A 25 28.51 28.55 19.03
N SER A 26 29.10 27.71 19.87
CA SER A 26 28.59 26.36 20.17
C SER A 26 27.14 26.31 20.68
N THR A 27 26.54 27.42 21.12
CA THR A 27 25.14 27.50 21.58
C THR A 27 24.19 28.20 20.59
N LYS A 28 24.69 28.66 19.44
CA LYS A 28 23.93 29.40 18.44
C LYS A 28 23.49 28.52 17.26
N SER A 29 22.40 28.90 16.60
CA SER A 29 22.09 28.40 15.27
C SER A 29 23.03 29.00 14.22
N ILE A 30 23.09 28.41 13.04
CA ILE A 30 23.93 28.93 11.95
C ILE A 30 23.41 30.29 11.48
N ASP A 31 22.10 30.51 11.52
CA ASP A 31 21.51 31.81 11.24
C ASP A 31 21.99 32.88 12.23
N GLU A 32 21.91 32.60 13.53
CA GLU A 32 22.43 33.48 14.60
C GLU A 32 23.95 33.71 14.52
N ILE A 33 24.71 32.76 13.97
CA ILE A 33 26.15 32.91 13.70
C ILE A 33 26.37 33.91 12.57
N MET A 34 25.62 33.75 11.47
CA MET A 34 25.76 34.61 10.29
C MET A 34 25.36 36.04 10.60
N GLU A 35 24.28 36.25 11.36
CA GLU A 35 23.89 37.58 11.85
C GLU A 35 24.98 38.23 12.71
N ALA A 36 25.59 37.46 13.63
CA ALA A 36 26.64 37.97 14.51
C ALA A 36 27.93 38.32 13.77
N GLU A 37 28.30 37.56 12.74
CA GLU A 37 29.45 37.85 11.87
C GLU A 37 29.16 39.04 10.94
N ALA A 38 27.95 39.14 10.39
CA ALA A 38 27.52 40.27 9.57
C ALA A 38 27.57 41.59 10.36
N ALA A 39 27.13 41.58 11.63
CA ALA A 39 27.21 42.73 12.53
C ALA A 39 28.67 43.17 12.83
N GLN A 40 29.64 42.27 12.67
CA GLN A 40 31.07 42.54 12.79
C GLN A 40 31.73 42.96 11.47
N GLY A 41 30.94 43.14 10.40
CA GLY A 41 31.39 43.60 9.08
C GLY A 41 31.70 42.49 8.08
N ASN A 42 31.35 41.23 8.36
CA ASN A 42 31.52 40.14 7.42
C ASN A 42 30.46 40.19 6.31
N THR A 43 30.82 40.75 5.15
CA THR A 43 29.89 40.92 4.02
C THR A 43 29.44 39.60 3.40
N GLN A 44 30.22 38.51 3.55
CA GLN A 44 29.81 37.18 3.08
C GLN A 44 28.72 36.60 3.98
N ALA A 45 28.85 36.77 5.30
CA ALA A 45 27.81 36.36 6.24
C ALA A 45 26.50 37.16 6.04
N ALA A 46 26.61 38.42 5.64
CA ALA A 46 25.44 39.27 5.34
C ALA A 46 24.61 38.78 4.13
N SER A 47 25.21 38.06 3.19
CA SER A 47 24.50 37.49 2.01
C SER A 47 24.07 36.04 2.21
N PHE A 48 24.23 35.46 3.40
CA PHE A 48 23.98 34.04 3.69
C PHE A 48 22.56 33.58 3.30
N GLN A 49 21.55 34.39 3.59
CA GLN A 49 20.16 34.08 3.25
C GLN A 49 19.99 33.88 1.74
N GLU A 50 20.54 34.79 0.94
CA GLU A 50 20.42 34.82 -0.52
C GLU A 50 21.28 33.73 -1.18
N ASP A 51 22.53 33.61 -0.74
CA ASP A 51 23.55 32.78 -1.39
C ASP A 51 23.50 31.30 -0.96
N VAL A 52 22.97 31.01 0.24
CA VAL A 52 23.00 29.64 0.80
C VAL A 52 21.60 29.12 1.11
N LEU A 53 20.81 29.84 1.91
CA LEU A 53 19.51 29.30 2.35
C LEU A 53 18.49 29.16 1.20
N ASN A 54 18.65 29.96 0.15
CA ASN A 54 17.84 29.88 -1.06
C ASN A 54 18.46 29.01 -2.18
N ASP A 55 19.69 28.50 -2.02
CA ASP A 55 20.33 27.60 -2.99
C ASP A 55 20.35 26.15 -2.43
N PRO A 56 19.51 25.24 -2.96
CA PRO A 56 19.48 23.86 -2.51
C PRO A 56 20.83 23.14 -2.63
N LYS A 57 21.69 23.48 -3.59
CA LYS A 57 23.03 22.86 -3.70
C LYS A 57 23.92 23.25 -2.54
N GLU A 58 23.83 24.49 -2.10
CA GLU A 58 24.60 24.99 -0.96
C GLU A 58 24.05 24.42 0.34
N LEU A 59 22.72 24.27 0.48
CA LEU A 59 22.10 23.53 1.59
C LEU A 59 22.59 22.08 1.70
N VAL A 60 22.64 21.35 0.58
CA VAL A 60 23.15 19.97 0.55
C VAL A 60 24.59 19.89 1.06
N LYS A 61 25.43 20.86 0.69
CA LYS A 61 26.84 20.91 1.11
C LYS A 61 26.96 21.28 2.60
N LEU A 62 26.38 22.40 3.00
CA LEU A 62 26.51 22.94 4.35
C LEU A 62 25.98 21.97 5.41
N PHE A 63 24.76 21.47 5.21
CA PHE A 63 24.10 20.56 6.16
C PHE A 63 24.40 19.08 5.88
N LYS A 64 25.31 18.78 4.95
CA LYS A 64 25.68 17.43 4.51
C LYS A 64 24.45 16.55 4.28
N LEU A 65 23.45 17.05 3.53
CA LEU A 65 22.15 16.38 3.37
C LEU A 65 22.24 15.04 2.63
N GLN A 66 23.39 14.67 2.08
CA GLN A 66 23.66 13.29 1.61
C GLN A 66 23.65 12.27 2.77
N SER A 67 23.94 12.70 4.00
CA SER A 67 23.87 11.89 5.21
C SER A 67 22.42 11.67 5.65
N ALA A 68 21.97 10.41 5.63
CA ALA A 68 20.66 10.04 6.17
C ALA A 68 20.50 10.42 7.65
N ARG A 69 21.61 10.42 8.42
CA ARG A 69 21.62 10.86 9.83
C ARG A 69 21.26 12.34 9.97
N ASN A 70 21.78 13.21 9.10
CA ASN A 70 21.47 14.63 9.15
C ASN A 70 20.05 14.90 8.67
N ARG A 71 19.59 14.22 7.62
CA ARG A 71 18.18 14.29 7.19
C ARG A 71 17.25 13.84 8.33
N TYR A 72 17.54 12.72 8.96
CA TYR A 72 16.75 12.23 10.11
C TYR A 72 16.72 13.23 11.26
N ALA A 73 17.86 13.83 11.63
CA ALA A 73 17.90 14.81 12.71
C ALA A 73 17.05 16.06 12.42
N ILE A 74 16.94 16.47 11.15
CA ILE A 74 16.01 17.52 10.73
C ILE A 74 14.56 17.02 10.85
N LEU A 75 14.26 15.88 10.22
CA LEU A 75 12.92 15.30 10.14
C LEU A 75 12.33 14.96 11.52
N SER A 76 13.15 14.49 12.48
CA SER A 76 12.67 14.14 13.82
C SER A 76 12.26 15.35 14.67
N ASN A 77 12.45 16.57 14.17
CA ASN A 77 11.99 17.81 14.80
C ASN A 77 10.81 18.45 14.05
N MET A 78 10.38 17.87 12.94
CA MET A 78 9.17 18.31 12.22
C MET A 78 7.91 17.75 12.89
N ASN A 79 6.77 18.44 12.69
CA ASN A 79 5.49 17.94 13.17
C ASN A 79 4.90 16.88 12.21
N SER A 80 3.86 16.17 12.65
CA SER A 80 3.24 15.09 11.86
C SER A 80 2.71 15.56 10.51
N GLN A 81 2.16 16.77 10.40
CA GLN A 81 1.62 17.30 9.14
C GLN A 81 2.72 17.54 8.11
N ASP A 82 3.88 18.03 8.56
CA ASP A 82 5.03 18.24 7.69
C ASP A 82 5.61 16.91 7.22
N LEU A 83 5.69 15.90 8.10
CA LEU A 83 6.12 14.56 7.73
C LEU A 83 5.18 13.91 6.72
N GLU A 84 3.86 13.98 6.94
CA GLU A 84 2.85 13.50 5.99
C GLU A 84 2.93 14.23 4.64
N TYR A 85 3.19 15.54 4.64
CA TYR A 85 3.42 16.31 3.41
C TYR A 85 4.66 15.81 2.68
N LEU A 86 5.74 15.48 3.39
CA LEU A 86 6.98 15.01 2.77
C LEU A 86 6.85 13.62 2.14
N VAL A 87 5.96 12.76 2.63
CA VAL A 87 5.72 11.42 2.09
C VAL A 87 5.34 11.44 0.60
N GLN A 88 4.72 12.51 0.10
CA GLN A 88 4.36 12.63 -1.32
C GLN A 88 5.55 12.74 -2.28
N PHE A 89 6.75 13.00 -1.76
CA PHE A 89 7.98 13.10 -2.55
C PHE A 89 8.79 11.80 -2.55
N LEU A 90 8.28 10.74 -1.90
CA LEU A 90 8.87 9.41 -1.92
C LEU A 90 8.55 8.70 -3.23
N GLU A 91 9.50 7.91 -3.73
CA GLU A 91 9.22 7.02 -4.85
C GLU A 91 8.37 5.82 -4.37
N PRO A 92 7.61 5.15 -5.26
CA PRO A 92 6.81 3.98 -4.88
C PRO A 92 7.61 2.88 -4.18
N GLY A 93 8.89 2.71 -4.53
CA GLY A 93 9.78 1.77 -3.86
C GLY A 93 10.03 2.11 -2.40
N ASP A 94 10.17 3.39 -2.07
CA ASP A 94 10.37 3.88 -0.71
C ASP A 94 9.11 3.76 0.13
N LEU A 95 7.94 3.99 -0.49
CA LEU A 95 6.65 3.76 0.17
C LEU A 95 6.49 2.28 0.56
N LEU A 96 6.82 1.35 -0.35
CA LEU A 96 6.83 -0.08 -0.05
C LEU A 96 7.84 -0.43 1.05
N MET A 97 9.01 0.21 1.07
CA MET A 97 9.99 0.07 2.15
C MET A 97 9.40 0.57 3.49
N GLY A 98 8.67 1.69 3.49
CA GLY A 98 7.94 2.19 4.63
C GLY A 98 6.96 1.16 5.22
N LEU A 99 6.24 0.44 4.36
CA LEU A 99 5.34 -0.62 4.81
C LEU A 99 6.05 -1.78 5.52
N MET A 100 7.35 -1.98 5.28
CA MET A 100 8.15 -3.02 5.96
C MET A 100 8.34 -2.74 7.45
N PHE A 101 8.13 -1.52 7.94
CA PHE A 101 8.16 -1.20 9.37
C PHE A 101 6.95 -1.72 10.13
N PHE A 102 5.83 -1.99 9.45
CA PHE A 102 4.66 -2.59 10.09
C PHE A 102 4.86 -4.08 10.42
N THR A 103 4.04 -4.57 11.36
CA THR A 103 3.88 -6.02 11.57
C THR A 103 3.06 -6.62 10.43
N LYS A 104 3.20 -7.94 10.22
CA LYS A 104 2.38 -8.67 9.22
C LYS A 104 0.88 -8.47 9.47
N GLU A 105 0.45 -8.52 10.72
CA GLU A 105 -0.95 -8.30 11.11
C GLU A 105 -1.43 -6.90 10.73
N LYS A 106 -0.64 -5.86 11.03
CA LYS A 106 -1.00 -4.49 10.67
C LYS A 106 -1.11 -4.31 9.15
N ILE A 107 -0.20 -4.90 8.37
CA ILE A 107 -0.28 -4.88 6.89
C ILE A 107 -1.55 -5.56 6.39
N LEU A 108 -1.91 -6.72 6.94
CA LEU A 108 -3.15 -7.41 6.56
C LEU A 108 -4.39 -6.58 6.89
N ASN A 109 -4.39 -5.84 8.01
CA ASN A 109 -5.48 -4.93 8.36
C ASN A 109 -5.55 -3.73 7.39
N LEU A 110 -4.41 -3.12 7.05
CA LEU A 110 -4.34 -2.06 6.04
C LEU A 110 -4.90 -2.53 4.68
N ILE A 111 -4.55 -3.75 4.26
CA ILE A 111 -5.12 -4.36 3.04
C ILE A 111 -6.62 -4.62 3.21
N TYR A 112 -7.07 -5.07 4.38
CA TYR A 112 -8.49 -5.30 4.64
C TYR A 112 -9.33 -4.04 4.50
N ASP A 113 -8.80 -2.88 4.86
CA ASP A 113 -9.51 -1.61 4.79
C ASP A 113 -9.66 -1.08 3.35
N LEU A 114 -8.85 -1.56 2.42
CA LEU A 114 -8.94 -1.21 1.01
C LEU A 114 -10.28 -1.58 0.35
N PRO A 115 -10.66 -0.90 -0.74
CA PRO A 115 -11.69 -1.38 -1.67
C PRO A 115 -11.38 -2.77 -2.23
N LYS A 116 -12.41 -3.58 -2.48
CA LYS A 116 -12.24 -4.99 -2.89
C LYS A 116 -11.47 -5.15 -4.19
N ASP A 117 -11.61 -4.24 -5.14
CA ASP A 117 -10.87 -4.23 -6.40
C ASP A 117 -9.36 -4.09 -6.16
N LYS A 118 -8.95 -3.24 -5.21
CA LYS A 118 -7.54 -3.10 -4.80
C LYS A 118 -7.03 -4.36 -4.09
N ILE A 119 -7.86 -4.98 -3.23
CA ILE A 119 -7.52 -6.28 -2.61
C ILE A 119 -7.32 -7.35 -3.69
N CYS A 120 -8.19 -7.41 -4.70
CA CYS A 120 -8.07 -8.31 -5.83
C CYS A 120 -6.75 -8.09 -6.61
N SER A 121 -6.33 -6.84 -6.83
CA SER A 121 -5.05 -6.55 -7.47
C SER A 121 -3.85 -7.11 -6.70
N ILE A 122 -3.84 -7.00 -5.37
CA ILE A 122 -2.78 -7.57 -4.52
C ILE A 122 -2.84 -9.11 -4.58
N LEU A 123 -4.04 -9.67 -4.39
CA LEU A 123 -4.29 -11.10 -4.36
C LEU A 123 -3.85 -11.77 -5.67
N PHE A 124 -4.27 -11.24 -6.81
CA PHE A 124 -3.99 -11.85 -8.12
C PHE A 124 -2.62 -11.49 -8.70
N ASN A 125 -1.88 -10.59 -8.04
CA ASN A 125 -0.44 -10.48 -8.26
C ASN A 125 0.33 -11.62 -7.56
N ALA A 126 -0.21 -12.15 -6.46
CA ALA A 126 0.41 -13.24 -5.69
C ALA A 126 -0.06 -14.65 -6.11
N PHE A 127 -1.33 -14.81 -6.46
CA PHE A 127 -1.96 -16.11 -6.71
C PHE A 127 -2.75 -16.11 -8.01
N SER A 128 -2.84 -17.27 -8.68
CA SER A 128 -3.80 -17.44 -9.77
C SER A 128 -5.24 -17.53 -9.23
N PRO A 129 -6.26 -17.22 -10.06
CA PRO A 129 -7.66 -17.47 -9.73
C PRO A 129 -7.95 -18.89 -9.21
N GLU A 130 -7.37 -19.91 -9.83
CA GLU A 130 -7.53 -21.30 -9.43
C GLU A 130 -6.92 -21.57 -8.04
N GLN A 131 -5.76 -21.01 -7.75
CA GLN A 131 -5.12 -21.12 -6.44
C GLN A 131 -5.97 -20.44 -5.37
N PHE A 132 -6.43 -19.21 -5.62
CA PHE A 132 -7.37 -18.50 -4.74
C PHE A 132 -8.58 -19.36 -4.39
N LEU A 133 -9.27 -19.91 -5.40
CA LEU A 133 -10.46 -20.73 -5.21
C LEU A 133 -10.17 -22.03 -4.45
N LYS A 134 -8.96 -22.60 -4.56
CA LYS A 134 -8.54 -23.76 -3.76
C LYS A 134 -8.29 -23.42 -2.29
N MET A 135 -7.87 -22.19 -2.00
CA MET A 135 -7.47 -21.76 -0.65
C MET A 135 -8.65 -21.29 0.22
N ILE A 136 -9.76 -20.85 -0.39
CA ILE A 136 -10.93 -20.38 0.36
C ILE A 136 -11.89 -21.51 0.74
N PRO A 137 -12.58 -21.43 1.89
CA PRO A 137 -13.50 -22.48 2.32
C PRO A 137 -14.76 -22.53 1.44
N GLU A 138 -15.39 -23.70 1.36
CA GLU A 138 -16.61 -23.95 0.55
C GLU A 138 -17.73 -22.94 0.82
N LYS A 139 -17.88 -22.50 2.08
CA LYS A 139 -18.88 -21.48 2.45
C LYS A 139 -18.70 -20.16 1.70
N GLU A 140 -17.47 -19.75 1.41
CA GLU A 140 -17.19 -18.51 0.68
C GLU A 140 -17.39 -18.68 -0.82
N ILE A 141 -17.12 -19.88 -1.36
CA ILE A 141 -17.51 -20.26 -2.74
C ILE A 141 -19.04 -20.19 -2.89
N ASN A 142 -19.79 -20.75 -1.94
CA ASN A 142 -21.25 -20.72 -1.99
C ASN A 142 -21.82 -19.30 -1.92
N LYS A 143 -21.19 -18.41 -1.15
CA LYS A 143 -21.60 -17.00 -1.06
C LYS A 143 -21.44 -16.24 -2.37
N PHE A 144 -20.48 -16.61 -3.22
CA PHE A 144 -20.34 -15.99 -4.55
C PHE A 144 -21.64 -16.11 -5.35
N PHE A 145 -22.32 -17.25 -5.27
CA PHE A 145 -23.59 -17.51 -5.96
C PHE A 145 -24.80 -16.78 -5.36
N ASP A 146 -24.62 -16.02 -4.27
CA ASP A 146 -25.67 -15.14 -3.74
C ASP A 146 -25.77 -13.82 -4.52
N SER A 147 -24.75 -13.48 -5.33
CA SER A 147 -24.69 -12.22 -6.06
C SER A 147 -25.78 -12.11 -7.14
N ASP A 148 -26.43 -10.96 -7.21
CA ASP A 148 -27.39 -10.61 -8.26
C ASP A 148 -26.71 -10.15 -9.55
N LYS A 149 -25.38 -10.03 -9.56
CA LYS A 149 -24.61 -9.62 -10.76
C LYS A 149 -24.28 -10.76 -11.71
N LEU A 150 -24.60 -11.99 -11.32
CA LEU A 150 -24.30 -13.17 -12.14
C LEU A 150 -25.27 -13.29 -13.31
N ASP A 151 -24.73 -13.45 -14.51
CA ASP A 151 -25.53 -13.62 -15.73
C ASP A 151 -26.05 -15.06 -15.82
N LYS A 152 -27.38 -15.21 -15.68
CA LYS A 152 -28.08 -16.50 -15.77
C LYS A 152 -27.81 -17.22 -17.09
N ASN A 153 -27.75 -16.51 -18.22
CA ASN A 153 -27.54 -17.13 -19.53
C ASN A 153 -26.13 -17.70 -19.63
N GLN A 154 -25.13 -16.96 -19.15
CA GLN A 154 -23.75 -17.45 -19.12
C GLN A 154 -23.58 -18.68 -18.22
N ILE A 155 -24.28 -18.71 -17.08
CA ILE A 155 -24.31 -19.87 -16.20
C ILE A 155 -24.94 -21.08 -16.92
N LEU A 156 -26.09 -20.89 -17.57
CA LEU A 156 -26.76 -21.98 -18.31
C LEU A 156 -25.89 -22.49 -19.47
N ASP A 157 -25.14 -21.61 -20.13
CA ASP A 157 -24.18 -22.02 -21.16
C ASP A 157 -23.05 -22.88 -20.58
N TYR A 158 -22.52 -22.53 -19.41
CA TYR A 158 -21.55 -23.39 -18.70
C TYR A 158 -22.16 -24.74 -18.33
N VAL A 159 -23.39 -24.77 -17.80
CA VAL A 159 -24.11 -26.00 -17.42
C VAL A 159 -24.24 -26.96 -18.61
N LYS A 160 -24.47 -26.45 -19.83
CA LYS A 160 -24.50 -27.28 -21.06
C LYS A 160 -23.17 -27.96 -21.37
N THR A 161 -22.05 -27.45 -20.87
CA THR A 161 -20.73 -28.08 -21.09
C THR A 161 -20.47 -29.25 -20.14
N LEU A 162 -21.18 -29.32 -19.01
CA LEU A 162 -20.92 -30.32 -17.98
C LEU A 162 -21.34 -31.74 -18.41
N PRO A 163 -20.62 -32.78 -17.97
CA PRO A 163 -21.04 -34.18 -18.05
C PRO A 163 -22.38 -34.45 -17.34
N GLU A 164 -23.18 -35.38 -17.87
CA GLU A 164 -24.50 -35.71 -17.30
C GLU A 164 -24.42 -36.28 -15.87
N ASP A 165 -23.38 -37.03 -15.53
CA ASP A 165 -23.21 -37.58 -14.18
C ASP A 165 -22.99 -36.47 -13.14
N LYS A 166 -22.25 -35.41 -13.49
CA LYS A 166 -22.05 -34.23 -12.65
C LYS A 166 -23.36 -33.44 -12.47
N LEU A 167 -24.13 -33.27 -13.55
CA LEU A 167 -25.44 -32.62 -13.51
C LEU A 167 -26.45 -33.37 -12.66
N ASN A 168 -26.51 -34.71 -12.79
CA ASN A 168 -27.42 -35.54 -12.00
C ASN A 168 -27.07 -35.53 -10.51
N LYS A 169 -25.78 -35.55 -10.14
CA LYS A 169 -25.36 -35.37 -8.73
C LYS A 169 -25.83 -34.04 -8.14
N MET A 170 -25.71 -32.95 -8.90
CA MET A 170 -26.24 -31.64 -8.50
C MET A 170 -27.76 -31.71 -8.27
N MET A 171 -28.50 -32.32 -9.21
CA MET A 171 -29.96 -32.47 -9.12
C MET A 171 -30.39 -33.31 -7.92
N GLN A 172 -29.71 -34.42 -7.63
CA GLN A 172 -29.97 -35.26 -6.46
C GLN A 172 -29.80 -34.48 -5.15
N LYS A 173 -28.73 -33.69 -5.04
CA LYS A 173 -28.49 -32.81 -3.88
C LYS A 173 -29.56 -31.73 -3.75
N TYR A 174 -29.95 -31.10 -4.86
CA TYR A 174 -30.99 -30.09 -4.88
C TYR A 174 -32.35 -30.65 -4.43
N MET A 175 -32.76 -31.80 -4.99
CA MET A 175 -34.01 -32.46 -4.62
C MET A 175 -34.02 -32.91 -3.16
N TYR A 176 -32.89 -33.38 -2.63
CA TYR A 176 -32.76 -33.71 -1.22
C TYR A 176 -32.97 -32.46 -0.34
N GLN A 177 -32.40 -31.30 -0.71
CA GLN A 177 -32.61 -30.06 0.04
C GLN A 177 -34.06 -29.58 0.02
N GLU A 178 -34.76 -29.70 -1.11
CA GLU A 178 -36.15 -29.25 -1.24
C GLU A 178 -37.17 -30.21 -0.60
N THR A 179 -36.90 -31.51 -0.63
CA THR A 179 -37.89 -32.55 -0.26
C THR A 179 -37.54 -33.37 0.98
N GLY A 180 -36.28 -33.30 1.43
CA GLY A 180 -35.74 -34.14 2.51
C GLY A 180 -35.56 -35.62 2.14
N LYS A 181 -35.76 -36.00 0.88
CA LYS A 181 -35.70 -37.38 0.40
C LYS A 181 -34.59 -37.57 -0.62
N THR A 182 -33.81 -38.63 -0.44
CA THR A 182 -32.80 -39.04 -1.43
C THR A 182 -33.51 -39.59 -2.67
N GLN A 183 -33.04 -39.20 -3.86
CA GLN A 183 -33.54 -39.70 -5.14
C GLN A 183 -32.40 -40.35 -5.92
N ASP A 184 -31.92 -41.50 -5.44
CA ASP A 184 -30.75 -42.18 -6.03
C ASP A 184 -30.97 -42.60 -7.50
N ASP A 185 -32.23 -42.84 -7.88
CA ASP A 185 -32.63 -43.21 -9.25
C ASP A 185 -32.94 -42.00 -10.16
N LEU A 186 -32.72 -40.76 -9.68
CA LEU A 186 -32.94 -39.57 -10.50
C LEU A 186 -31.90 -39.52 -11.62
N HIS A 187 -32.38 -39.69 -12.85
CA HIS A 187 -31.58 -39.53 -14.05
C HIS A 187 -32.30 -38.61 -15.04
N MET A 188 -31.72 -37.44 -15.26
CA MET A 188 -32.14 -36.42 -16.21
C MET A 188 -31.08 -36.28 -17.30
N SER A 189 -31.51 -36.11 -18.55
CA SER A 189 -30.61 -35.69 -19.62
C SER A 189 -30.12 -34.27 -19.38
N LYS A 190 -29.00 -33.90 -20.00
CA LYS A 190 -28.47 -32.54 -19.95
C LYS A 190 -29.51 -31.48 -20.32
N GLU A 191 -30.28 -31.68 -21.38
CA GLU A 191 -31.31 -30.74 -21.85
C GLU A 191 -32.42 -30.58 -20.82
N GLN A 192 -32.79 -31.65 -20.13
CA GLN A 192 -33.79 -31.62 -19.06
C GLN A 192 -33.28 -30.81 -17.86
N VAL A 193 -32.01 -30.99 -17.46
CA VAL A 193 -31.41 -30.23 -16.35
C VAL A 193 -31.32 -28.74 -16.69
N VAL A 194 -30.85 -28.39 -17.90
CA VAL A 194 -30.75 -26.99 -18.35
C VAL A 194 -32.13 -26.33 -18.37
N LYS A 195 -33.14 -27.01 -18.92
CA LYS A 195 -34.52 -26.51 -18.95
C LYS A 195 -35.10 -26.35 -17.54
N PHE A 196 -34.83 -27.30 -16.65
CA PHE A 196 -35.23 -27.23 -15.26
C PHE A 196 -34.63 -25.99 -14.58
N MET A 197 -33.32 -25.79 -14.71
CA MET A 197 -32.62 -24.64 -14.12
C MET A 197 -33.12 -23.31 -14.69
N ASP A 198 -33.39 -23.24 -16.00
CA ASP A 198 -33.93 -22.04 -16.62
C ASP A 198 -35.33 -21.64 -16.10
N GLN A 199 -36.13 -22.62 -15.66
CA GLN A 199 -37.47 -22.37 -15.12
C GLN A 199 -37.48 -22.07 -13.61
N LEU A 200 -36.33 -22.15 -12.93
CA LEU A 200 -36.26 -21.85 -11.50
C LEU A 200 -36.42 -20.36 -11.22
N GLU A 201 -37.17 -20.07 -10.16
CA GLU A 201 -37.18 -18.76 -9.50
C GLU A 201 -35.77 -18.38 -9.00
N PRO A 202 -35.43 -17.08 -8.92
CA PRO A 202 -34.06 -16.64 -8.64
C PRO A 202 -33.40 -17.30 -7.41
N GLU A 203 -34.09 -17.36 -6.27
CA GLU A 203 -33.54 -17.95 -5.04
C GLU A 203 -33.34 -19.46 -5.15
N LYS A 204 -34.24 -20.15 -5.87
CA LYS A 204 -34.11 -21.58 -6.15
C LYS A 204 -32.97 -21.85 -7.12
N PHE A 205 -32.78 -20.97 -8.10
CA PHE A 205 -31.66 -21.03 -9.03
C PHE A 205 -30.32 -20.91 -8.28
N LYS A 206 -30.17 -19.88 -7.42
CA LYS A 206 -28.98 -19.73 -6.56
C LYS A 206 -28.75 -20.96 -5.68
N THR A 207 -29.81 -21.53 -5.12
CA THR A 207 -29.74 -22.77 -4.34
C THR A 207 -29.22 -23.94 -5.17
N ALA A 208 -29.73 -24.13 -6.40
CA ALA A 208 -29.24 -25.16 -7.31
C ALA A 208 -27.75 -24.98 -7.64
N LEU A 209 -27.26 -23.75 -7.83
CA LEU A 209 -25.83 -23.50 -8.06
C LEU A 209 -24.96 -23.97 -6.87
N LYS A 210 -25.45 -23.82 -5.64
CA LYS A 210 -24.75 -24.27 -4.43
C LYS A 210 -24.75 -25.79 -4.28
N CYS A 211 -25.57 -26.52 -5.03
CA CYS A 211 -25.62 -27.99 -5.01
C CYS A 211 -24.56 -28.67 -5.89
N PHE A 212 -23.90 -27.94 -6.79
CA PHE A 212 -22.76 -28.49 -7.55
C PHE A 212 -21.63 -28.98 -6.61
N GLU A 213 -20.78 -29.90 -7.08
CA GLU A 213 -19.55 -30.17 -6.34
C GLU A 213 -18.59 -28.98 -6.47
N ARG A 214 -17.62 -28.92 -5.56
CA ARG A 214 -16.64 -27.85 -5.51
C ARG A 214 -15.93 -27.62 -6.84
N GLU A 215 -15.57 -28.69 -7.54
CA GLU A 215 -14.87 -28.61 -8.83
C GLU A 215 -15.69 -27.86 -9.88
N GLU A 216 -16.98 -28.19 -10.03
CA GLU A 216 -17.86 -27.50 -10.98
C GLU A 216 -18.14 -26.06 -10.57
N LYS A 217 -18.28 -25.79 -9.27
CA LYS A 217 -18.41 -24.40 -8.78
C LYS A 217 -17.21 -23.57 -9.14
N MET A 218 -16.01 -24.09 -8.90
CA MET A 218 -14.77 -23.40 -9.24
C MET A 218 -14.68 -23.19 -10.75
N GLY A 219 -14.97 -24.21 -11.56
CA GLY A 219 -14.99 -24.09 -13.02
C GLY A 219 -15.96 -23.02 -13.51
N LEU A 220 -17.17 -22.96 -12.95
CA LEU A 220 -18.15 -21.92 -13.26
C LEU A 220 -17.64 -20.52 -12.90
N ILE A 221 -17.08 -20.36 -11.69
CA ILE A 221 -16.54 -19.07 -11.24
C ILE A 221 -15.40 -18.61 -12.16
N LEU A 222 -14.50 -19.51 -12.56
CA LEU A 222 -13.41 -19.19 -13.47
C LEU A 222 -13.92 -18.76 -14.85
N GLU A 223 -14.90 -19.47 -15.41
CA GLU A 223 -15.51 -19.10 -16.70
C GLU A 223 -16.16 -17.71 -16.65
N LEU A 224 -16.91 -17.41 -15.59
CA LEU A 224 -17.57 -16.12 -15.41
C LEU A 224 -16.54 -15.00 -15.21
N THR A 225 -15.55 -15.22 -14.35
CA THR A 225 -14.53 -14.21 -14.02
C THR A 225 -13.49 -14.01 -15.11
N GLN A 226 -13.31 -14.99 -16.01
CA GLN A 226 -12.51 -14.80 -17.23
C GLN A 226 -13.15 -13.79 -18.19
N LYS A 227 -14.49 -13.77 -18.26
CA LYS A 227 -15.25 -12.80 -19.07
C LYS A 227 -15.38 -11.44 -18.38
N ASP A 228 -15.63 -11.45 -17.07
CA ASP A 228 -15.67 -10.25 -16.25
C ASP A 228 -14.86 -10.41 -14.95
N PRO A 229 -13.60 -9.97 -14.93
CA PRO A 229 -12.75 -10.04 -13.74
C PRO A 229 -13.30 -9.29 -12.52
N LYS A 230 -14.22 -8.33 -12.71
CA LYS A 230 -14.81 -7.59 -11.58
C LYS A 230 -15.70 -8.47 -10.71
N LEU A 231 -16.17 -9.61 -11.22
CA LEU A 231 -16.95 -10.56 -10.44
C LEU A 231 -16.17 -11.12 -9.23
N PHE A 232 -14.83 -11.08 -9.22
CA PHE A 232 -14.08 -11.42 -8.01
C PHE A 232 -14.42 -10.52 -6.81
N THR A 233 -14.90 -9.30 -7.04
CA THR A 233 -15.34 -8.39 -5.97
C THR A 233 -16.65 -8.82 -5.30
N GLU A 234 -17.34 -9.85 -5.84
CA GLU A 234 -18.51 -10.45 -5.20
C GLU A 234 -18.12 -11.35 -4.00
N PHE A 235 -16.86 -11.79 -3.93
CA PHE A 235 -16.36 -12.46 -2.73
C PHE A 235 -16.29 -11.51 -1.53
N SER A 236 -16.41 -12.06 -0.32
CA SER A 236 -16.24 -11.27 0.91
C SER A 236 -14.80 -10.78 1.04
N LYS A 237 -14.57 -9.66 1.74
CA LYS A 237 -13.21 -9.20 2.05
C LYS A 237 -12.41 -10.29 2.76
N ASN A 238 -13.03 -11.02 3.70
CA ASN A 238 -12.39 -12.14 4.40
C ASN A 238 -11.93 -13.23 3.44
N ALA A 239 -12.72 -13.59 2.43
CA ALA A 239 -12.32 -14.55 1.42
C ALA A 239 -11.14 -14.04 0.60
N LEU A 240 -11.16 -12.76 0.20
CA LEU A 240 -10.12 -12.14 -0.61
C LEU A 240 -8.79 -11.97 0.14
N THR A 241 -8.81 -11.70 1.45
CA THR A 241 -7.59 -11.50 2.24
C THR A 241 -7.03 -12.77 2.87
N MET A 242 -7.86 -13.81 3.09
CA MET A 242 -7.44 -15.07 3.71
C MET A 242 -6.21 -15.73 3.03
N PRO A 243 -6.11 -15.82 1.69
CA PRO A 243 -4.93 -16.38 1.05
C PRO A 243 -3.63 -15.65 1.38
N LEU A 244 -3.69 -14.32 1.54
CA LEU A 244 -2.53 -13.48 1.84
C LEU A 244 -1.93 -13.80 3.21
N THR A 245 -2.68 -14.41 4.13
CA THR A 245 -2.15 -14.80 5.44
C THR A 245 -1.11 -15.91 5.35
N GLN A 246 -1.06 -16.65 4.23
CA GLN A 246 -0.07 -17.72 3.98
C GLN A 246 1.30 -17.18 3.54
N LEU A 247 1.36 -15.92 3.09
CA LEU A 247 2.58 -15.28 2.61
C LEU A 247 3.38 -14.68 3.77
N ASP A 248 4.70 -14.60 3.61
CA ASP A 248 5.54 -13.85 4.55
C ASP A 248 5.36 -12.33 4.36
N LYS A 249 5.71 -11.55 5.39
CA LYS A 249 5.53 -10.08 5.38
C LYS A 249 6.10 -9.43 4.12
N GLY A 250 7.33 -9.77 3.76
CA GLY A 250 8.01 -9.20 2.59
C GLY A 250 7.33 -9.56 1.28
N GLU A 251 6.75 -10.76 1.19
CA GLU A 251 5.99 -11.19 0.00
C GLU A 251 4.68 -10.43 -0.11
N ILE A 252 3.97 -10.20 1.00
CA ILE A 252 2.74 -9.40 1.01
C ILE A 252 3.04 -7.99 0.50
N VAL A 253 4.04 -7.32 1.09
CA VAL A 253 4.45 -5.95 0.70
C VAL A 253 4.87 -5.90 -0.76
N LYS A 254 5.64 -6.87 -1.25
CA LYS A 254 6.03 -6.95 -2.67
C LYS A 254 4.81 -6.98 -3.61
N ASN A 255 3.73 -7.66 -3.21
CA ASN A 255 2.50 -7.75 -4.00
C ASN A 255 1.61 -6.50 -3.92
N MET A 256 1.92 -5.55 -3.02
CA MET A 256 1.25 -4.24 -2.94
C MET A 256 1.77 -3.24 -3.99
N ASN A 257 2.78 -3.62 -4.80
CA ASN A 257 3.32 -2.78 -5.87
C ASN A 257 2.33 -2.47 -7.02
N LYS A 258 1.14 -3.09 -7.01
CA LYS A 258 0.03 -2.79 -7.93
C LYS A 258 -0.94 -1.75 -7.39
N LEU A 259 -0.74 -1.27 -6.17
CA LEU A 259 -1.51 -0.17 -5.62
C LEU A 259 -1.03 1.16 -6.21
N GLU A 260 -1.94 2.13 -6.25
CA GLU A 260 -1.57 3.49 -6.64
C GLU A 260 -0.73 4.13 -5.53
N PRO A 261 0.18 5.06 -5.86
CA PRO A 261 0.98 5.76 -4.87
C PRO A 261 0.14 6.37 -3.75
N GLU A 262 -1.05 6.92 -4.04
CA GLU A 262 -1.93 7.53 -3.04
C GLU A 262 -2.45 6.53 -2.00
N ASP A 263 -2.68 5.28 -2.39
CA ASP A 263 -3.08 4.22 -1.47
C ASP A 263 -1.90 3.85 -0.56
N LEU A 264 -0.69 3.74 -1.13
CA LEU A 264 0.53 3.44 -0.38
C LEU A 264 0.89 4.58 0.60
N MET A 265 0.77 5.84 0.17
CA MET A 265 1.02 7.01 1.02
C MET A 265 0.10 7.02 2.23
N LYS A 266 -1.21 6.79 2.05
CA LYS A 266 -2.17 6.71 3.17
C LYS A 266 -1.78 5.64 4.19
N MET A 267 -1.33 4.48 3.71
CA MET A 267 -0.88 3.40 4.58
C MET A 267 0.42 3.73 5.32
N VAL A 268 1.39 4.33 4.64
CA VAL A 268 2.67 4.76 5.23
C VAL A 268 2.45 5.86 6.27
N ASN A 269 1.49 6.76 6.06
CA ASN A 269 1.12 7.80 7.03
C ASN A 269 0.51 7.26 8.33
N GLU A 270 0.18 5.97 8.42
CA GLU A 270 -0.20 5.34 9.69
C GLU A 270 1.01 4.94 10.56
N LEU A 271 2.23 5.16 10.08
CA LEU A 271 3.44 4.95 10.88
C LEU A 271 3.54 6.02 11.98
N PRO A 272 4.06 5.68 13.17
CA PRO A 272 4.46 6.68 14.15
C PRO A 272 5.47 7.68 13.58
N ASP A 273 5.42 8.94 14.02
CA ASP A 273 6.25 10.04 13.48
C ASP A 273 7.75 9.75 13.48
N ASP A 274 8.27 9.08 14.52
CA ASP A 274 9.69 8.72 14.60
C ASP A 274 10.09 7.74 13.50
N ILE A 275 9.22 6.79 13.16
CA ILE A 275 9.43 5.84 12.07
C ILE A 275 9.15 6.51 10.71
N LEU A 276 8.12 7.35 10.62
CA LEU A 276 7.82 8.11 9.41
C LEU A 276 8.99 9.00 9.02
N ALA A 277 9.62 9.67 9.99
CA ALA A 277 10.85 10.44 9.79
C ALA A 277 11.98 9.57 9.24
N VAL A 278 12.13 8.30 9.67
CA VAL A 278 13.10 7.36 9.08
C VAL A 278 12.77 7.08 7.62
N VAL A 279 11.51 6.83 7.28
CA VAL A 279 11.08 6.55 5.90
C VAL A 279 11.33 7.76 4.99
N VAL A 280 10.95 8.95 5.46
CA VAL A 280 11.11 10.22 4.73
C VAL A 280 12.59 10.55 4.47
N THR A 281 13.54 9.97 5.20
CA THR A 281 14.98 10.10 4.85
C THR A 281 15.32 9.58 3.46
N GLN A 282 14.48 8.76 2.82
CA GLN A 282 14.73 8.24 1.48
C GLN A 282 14.51 9.27 0.36
N ILE A 283 13.86 10.41 0.65
CA ILE A 283 13.75 11.50 -0.32
C ILE A 283 15.14 11.89 -0.81
N ASP A 284 15.26 12.05 -2.13
CA ASP A 284 16.50 12.49 -2.76
C ASP A 284 17.04 13.75 -2.07
N PRO A 285 18.33 13.81 -1.70
CA PRO A 285 18.88 14.93 -0.94
C PRO A 285 18.70 16.30 -1.60
N MET A 286 18.70 16.36 -2.93
CA MET A 286 18.49 17.61 -3.67
C MET A 286 17.02 18.03 -3.61
N VAL A 287 16.09 17.08 -3.78
CA VAL A 287 14.65 17.34 -3.60
C VAL A 287 14.36 17.78 -2.16
N PHE A 288 14.93 17.10 -1.16
CA PHE A 288 14.77 17.48 0.24
C PHE A 288 15.31 18.90 0.51
N ALA A 289 16.46 19.25 -0.06
CA ALA A 289 17.01 20.60 0.06
C ALA A 289 16.12 21.67 -0.58
N GLU A 290 15.50 21.38 -1.73
CA GLU A 290 14.54 22.28 -2.36
C GLU A 290 13.29 22.50 -1.51
N LEU A 291 12.83 21.46 -0.83
CA LEU A 291 11.69 21.54 0.08
C LEU A 291 12.05 22.36 1.31
N LEU A 292 13.23 22.15 1.89
CA LEU A 292 13.71 22.94 3.02
C LEU A 292 13.80 24.43 2.69
N SER A 293 14.38 24.79 1.53
CA SER A 293 14.54 26.20 1.15
C SER A 293 13.22 26.92 0.86
N LYS A 294 12.22 26.22 0.33
CA LYS A 294 10.94 26.83 -0.08
C LYS A 294 9.86 26.78 0.99
N ASN A 295 9.82 25.69 1.75
CA ASN A 295 8.67 25.34 2.59
C ASN A 295 9.00 25.25 4.09
N PHE A 296 10.28 25.11 4.47
CA PHE A 296 10.70 24.87 5.86
C PHE A 296 11.88 25.75 6.30
N GLN A 297 11.85 27.04 5.94
CA GLN A 297 12.92 27.98 6.30
C GLN A 297 13.02 28.20 7.81
N ASP A 298 11.92 28.09 8.52
CA ASP A 298 11.85 28.12 9.99
C ASP A 298 12.66 26.98 10.62
N ILE A 299 12.57 25.77 10.06
CA ILE A 299 13.39 24.63 10.49
C ILE A 299 14.88 24.88 10.24
N LEU A 300 15.24 25.54 9.14
CA LEU A 300 16.63 25.90 8.83
C LEU A 300 17.22 26.86 9.87
N ALA A 301 16.42 27.83 10.34
CA ALA A 301 16.84 28.79 11.37
C ALA A 301 17.16 28.13 12.73
N GLU A 302 16.62 26.94 12.98
CA GLU A 302 16.88 26.17 14.20
C GLU A 302 18.15 25.29 14.17
N ILE A 303 18.80 25.17 13.01
CA ILE A 303 19.96 24.29 12.84
C ILE A 303 21.19 24.93 13.49
N GLY A 304 21.73 24.25 14.50
CA GLY A 304 23.01 24.53 15.12
C GLY A 304 24.08 23.49 14.80
N ILE A 305 25.30 23.81 15.19
CA ILE A 305 26.49 22.96 14.96
C ILE A 305 26.49 21.79 15.94
N GLY A 306 26.37 20.56 15.43
CA GLY A 306 26.37 19.32 16.19
C GLY A 306 27.74 18.64 16.18
N ASN A 307 28.47 18.77 17.29
CA ASN A 307 29.84 18.32 17.54
C ASN A 307 30.93 19.04 16.70
N ILE A 308 31.95 19.52 17.43
CA ILE A 308 33.24 20.03 16.94
C ILE A 308 34.28 18.95 17.22
#